data_AF-A0A953ZDV3-F1
#
_entry.id   AF-A0A953ZDV3-F1
#
_cell.length_a   1.000
_cell.length_b   1.000
_cell.length_c   1.000
_cell.angle_alpha   90.00
_cell.angle_beta   90.00
_cell.angle_gamma   90.00
#
_symmetry.space_group_name_H-M   'P 1'
#
loop_
_entity.id
_entity.type
_entity.pdbx_description
1 polymer ?
#
loop_
_entity_poly.entity_id
_entity_poly.type
_entity_poly.pdbx_seq_one_letter_code
_entity_poly.pdbx_strand_id
1 'polypeptide(L)'
;PTWRSMKAAELLDQGTERWTVEEIRKDEAAYRELFEAANDAAGRVNRLKNGKNDPEYKRLKAEADKTDKALDAHVNRALFGEAPKTLYGTDGYDESGSHSTSWSFVVSAASLVRAGRKTDESQRQDLAARVPEFLAEQEIEVPGAKRVEDTSSANIFDLGSRTHIDGVLTCASRVSSVLETVANSWQRRTIQQEKDFAGGADHKVEGVTGGIVHAWQSKWGKFVIGGTGPNTYEGDDFIGIIDLGGDDTYKGRVACGIGLEGQAPISFVLDLAGDDRYLGEDFTQGFGFLGVGILHDLGGGNDVYKSRFCAQGCGLCGYGELYDDGGDDTYTTDSGSQGAGCFGYGQLTDKSGNDVYRGCRYTQGFAQVMGVGVLTDGAGNDLYYAGGKYLHQPLWNDRYQSLSQGFAIGNRYG
;
A
#
# COMPACT_ATOMS: atom_id res chain seq x y z
N PRO A 1 16.81 9.93 -18.50
CA PRO A 1 15.94 9.08 -17.63
C PRO A 1 16.25 9.22 -16.14
N THR A 2 17.53 9.31 -15.74
CA THR A 2 18.02 9.45 -14.36
C THR A 2 17.75 10.79 -13.68
N TRP A 3 17.73 11.91 -14.42
CA TRP A 3 17.56 13.24 -13.83
C TRP A 3 16.17 13.48 -13.18
N ARG A 4 15.12 12.84 -13.70
CA ARG A 4 13.75 13.03 -13.22
C ARG A 4 13.51 12.34 -11.88
N SER A 5 14.03 11.13 -11.74
CA SER A 5 14.02 10.38 -10.47
C SER A 5 14.86 11.06 -9.39
N MET A 6 16.01 11.64 -9.77
CA MET A 6 16.86 12.41 -8.84
C MET A 6 16.19 13.70 -8.37
N LYS A 7 15.49 14.43 -9.27
CA LYS A 7 14.77 15.66 -8.90
C LYS A 7 13.54 15.38 -8.04
N ALA A 8 12.84 14.27 -8.30
CA ALA A 8 11.78 13.78 -7.42
C ALA A 8 12.36 13.48 -6.02
N ALA A 9 13.47 12.72 -5.92
CA ALA A 9 14.16 12.47 -4.65
C ALA A 9 14.61 13.75 -3.92
N GLU A 10 15.11 14.75 -4.65
CA GLU A 10 15.55 16.04 -4.09
C GLU A 10 14.38 16.86 -3.50
N LEU A 11 13.20 16.78 -4.11
CA LEU A 11 11.96 17.40 -3.60
C LEU A 11 11.33 16.61 -2.44
N LEU A 12 11.49 15.29 -2.45
CA LEU A 12 11.14 14.42 -1.32
C LEU A 12 11.99 14.77 -0.08
N ASP A 13 13.25 15.11 -0.26
CA ASP A 13 14.14 15.51 0.85
C ASP A 13 13.84 16.95 1.37
N GLN A 14 13.32 17.84 0.52
CA GLN A 14 13.13 19.26 0.84
C GLN A 14 11.89 19.61 1.70
N GLY A 15 11.03 18.67 2.10
CA GLY A 15 9.68 19.04 2.53
C GLY A 15 8.99 18.18 3.59
N THR A 16 9.68 17.71 4.63
CA THR A 16 9.00 17.32 5.89
C THR A 16 8.65 18.54 6.75
N GLU A 17 9.12 19.74 6.39
CA GLU A 17 8.84 20.99 7.11
C GLU A 17 7.55 21.69 6.67
N ARG A 18 6.91 21.23 5.57
CA ARG A 18 5.76 21.90 4.95
C ARG A 18 4.44 21.69 5.70
N TRP A 19 4.33 20.64 6.51
CA TRP A 19 3.05 20.19 7.03
C TRP A 19 3.00 20.32 8.55
N THR A 20 2.55 21.47 9.02
CA THR A 20 2.06 21.58 10.39
C THR A 20 0.69 20.89 10.50
N VAL A 21 0.34 20.44 11.71
CA VAL A 21 -0.99 19.86 12.01
C VAL A 21 -2.13 20.82 11.63
N GLU A 22 -1.89 22.13 11.73
CA GLU A 22 -2.83 23.18 11.36
C GLU A 22 -3.09 23.22 9.84
N GLU A 23 -2.04 23.04 9.03
CA GLU A 23 -2.13 23.05 7.56
C GLU A 23 -2.84 21.82 7.02
N ILE A 24 -2.57 20.62 7.58
CA ILE A 24 -3.28 19.38 7.22
C ILE A 24 -4.79 19.52 7.48
N ARG A 25 -5.18 20.07 8.64
CA ARG A 25 -6.60 20.28 8.97
C ARG A 25 -7.29 21.26 8.02
N LYS A 26 -6.57 22.29 7.60
CA LYS A 26 -7.09 23.28 6.66
C LYS A 26 -7.32 22.67 5.28
N ASP A 27 -6.40 21.83 4.82
CA ASP A 27 -6.52 21.16 3.53
C ASP A 27 -7.58 20.05 3.53
N GLU A 28 -7.78 19.34 4.66
CA GLU A 28 -8.87 18.39 4.86
C GLU A 28 -10.25 19.07 4.76
N ALA A 29 -10.43 20.22 5.44
CA ALA A 29 -11.68 20.96 5.41
C ALA A 29 -12.01 21.49 3.99
N ALA A 30 -11.02 22.08 3.31
CA ALA A 30 -11.18 22.59 1.95
C ALA A 30 -11.53 21.48 0.95
N TYR A 31 -10.96 20.29 1.12
CA TYR A 31 -11.32 19.14 0.30
C TYR A 31 -12.77 18.69 0.52
N ARG A 32 -13.22 18.55 1.77
CA ARG A 32 -14.60 18.10 2.06
C ARG A 32 -15.62 18.97 1.33
N GLU A 33 -15.43 20.29 1.38
CA GLU A 33 -16.29 21.24 0.66
C GLU A 33 -16.26 21.02 -0.87
N LEU A 34 -15.06 20.87 -1.46
CA LEU A 34 -14.91 20.63 -2.89
C LEU A 34 -15.46 19.28 -3.34
N PHE A 35 -15.27 18.23 -2.54
CA PHE A 35 -15.74 16.88 -2.81
C PHE A 35 -17.26 16.77 -2.74
N GLU A 36 -17.90 17.37 -1.73
CA GLU A 36 -19.35 17.46 -1.65
C GLU A 36 -19.93 18.22 -2.85
N ALA A 37 -19.28 19.32 -3.26
CA ALA A 37 -19.67 20.07 -4.44
C ALA A 37 -19.51 19.25 -5.74
N ALA A 38 -18.42 18.49 -5.88
CA ALA A 38 -18.19 17.62 -7.03
C ALA A 38 -19.23 16.50 -7.11
N ASN A 39 -19.54 15.85 -5.99
CA ASN A 39 -20.57 14.81 -5.91
C ASN A 39 -21.98 15.33 -6.20
N ASP A 40 -22.35 16.51 -5.68
CA ASP A 40 -23.64 17.11 -6.02
C ASP A 40 -23.73 17.41 -7.52
N ALA A 41 -22.68 17.98 -8.11
CA ALA A 41 -22.61 18.28 -9.54
C ALA A 41 -22.70 17.01 -10.39
N ALA A 42 -21.96 15.95 -10.05
CA ALA A 42 -22.04 14.66 -10.71
C ALA A 42 -23.44 14.02 -10.56
N GLY A 43 -24.04 14.12 -9.38
CA GLY A 43 -25.40 13.67 -9.11
C GLY A 43 -26.44 14.38 -9.98
N ARG A 44 -26.29 15.70 -10.19
CA ARG A 44 -27.12 16.50 -11.10
C ARG A 44 -26.99 16.05 -12.56
N VAL A 45 -25.77 15.78 -13.02
CA VAL A 45 -25.52 15.24 -14.37
C VAL A 45 -26.16 13.88 -14.56
N ASN A 46 -26.00 12.98 -13.58
CA ASN A 46 -26.53 11.62 -13.65
C ASN A 46 -28.05 11.57 -13.76
N ARG A 47 -28.77 12.53 -13.16
CA ARG A 47 -30.23 12.64 -13.30
C ARG A 47 -30.69 12.95 -14.73
N LEU A 48 -29.83 13.53 -15.57
CA LEU A 48 -30.12 13.88 -16.97
C LEU A 48 -29.38 12.99 -17.98
N LYS A 49 -28.76 11.88 -17.55
CA LYS A 49 -27.85 11.07 -18.40
C LYS A 49 -28.47 10.50 -19.68
N ASN A 50 -29.81 10.42 -19.75
CA ASN A 50 -30.55 9.96 -20.92
C ASN A 50 -30.78 11.06 -21.97
N GLY A 51 -30.49 12.33 -21.64
CA GLY A 51 -30.64 13.51 -22.50
C GLY A 51 -29.30 14.14 -22.87
N LYS A 52 -28.32 13.38 -23.37
CA LYS A 52 -26.95 13.89 -23.63
C LYS A 52 -26.89 15.07 -24.62
N ASN A 53 -27.90 15.23 -25.47
CA ASN A 53 -28.04 16.34 -26.40
C ASN A 53 -28.76 17.56 -25.80
N ASP A 54 -29.31 17.45 -24.59
CA ASP A 54 -30.00 18.52 -23.89
C ASP A 54 -29.02 19.65 -23.51
N PRO A 55 -29.34 20.93 -23.80
CA PRO A 55 -28.54 22.07 -23.37
C PRO A 55 -28.27 22.11 -21.86
N GLU A 56 -29.24 21.69 -21.04
CA GLU A 56 -29.11 21.61 -19.59
C GLU A 56 -28.14 20.50 -19.17
N TYR A 57 -28.19 19.32 -19.79
CA TYR A 57 -27.19 18.26 -19.57
C TYR A 57 -25.77 18.76 -19.87
N LYS A 58 -25.57 19.41 -21.02
CA LYS A 58 -24.24 19.94 -21.41
C LYS A 58 -23.73 20.98 -20.44
N ARG A 59 -24.62 21.87 -19.95
CA ARG A 59 -24.27 22.87 -18.93
C ARG A 59 -23.88 22.21 -17.62
N LEU A 60 -24.67 21.27 -17.10
CA LEU A 60 -24.39 20.57 -15.86
C LEU A 60 -23.11 19.72 -15.96
N LYS A 61 -22.86 19.10 -17.12
CA LYS A 61 -21.63 18.34 -17.35
C LYS A 61 -20.40 19.24 -17.33
N ALA A 62 -20.45 20.40 -17.98
CA ALA A 62 -19.37 21.37 -17.91
C ALA A 62 -19.15 21.94 -16.50
N GLU A 63 -20.22 22.10 -15.71
CA GLU A 63 -20.15 22.48 -14.28
C GLU A 63 -19.45 21.39 -13.47
N ALA A 64 -19.88 20.13 -13.63
CA ALA A 64 -19.25 18.98 -12.97
C ALA A 64 -17.77 18.84 -13.33
N ASP A 65 -17.42 18.89 -14.63
CA ASP A 65 -16.03 18.79 -15.10
C ASP A 65 -15.14 19.93 -14.54
N LYS A 66 -15.72 21.11 -14.30
CA LYS A 66 -15.00 22.24 -13.70
C LYS A 66 -14.75 22.02 -12.21
N THR A 67 -15.74 21.52 -11.48
CA THR A 67 -15.62 21.24 -10.04
C THR A 67 -14.66 20.08 -9.81
N ASP A 68 -14.71 19.06 -10.65
CA ASP A 68 -13.79 17.92 -10.65
C ASP A 68 -12.34 18.41 -10.84
N LYS A 69 -12.06 19.20 -11.89
CA LYS A 69 -10.74 19.82 -12.08
C LYS A 69 -10.26 20.69 -10.91
N ALA A 70 -11.18 21.32 -10.19
CA ALA A 70 -10.84 22.13 -9.02
C ALA A 70 -10.49 21.25 -7.81
N LEU A 71 -11.18 20.12 -7.66
CA LEU A 71 -10.86 19.07 -6.70
C LEU A 71 -9.45 18.54 -6.99
N ASP A 72 -9.16 18.14 -8.23
CA ASP A 72 -7.86 17.59 -8.67
C ASP A 72 -6.72 18.55 -8.35
N ALA A 73 -6.89 19.83 -8.73
CA ALA A 73 -5.90 20.86 -8.50
C ALA A 73 -5.64 21.09 -7.00
N HIS A 74 -6.66 20.94 -6.14
CA HIS A 74 -6.50 21.01 -4.69
C HIS A 74 -5.71 19.82 -4.16
N VAL A 75 -6.09 18.58 -4.54
CA VAL A 75 -5.39 17.34 -4.13
C VAL A 75 -3.91 17.40 -4.52
N ASN A 76 -3.64 17.78 -5.76
CA ASN A 76 -2.30 17.87 -6.30
C ASN A 76 -1.44 18.91 -5.57
N ARG A 77 -2.00 20.09 -5.27
CA ARG A 77 -1.31 21.10 -4.46
C ARG A 77 -1.07 20.61 -3.02
N ALA A 78 -2.03 19.88 -2.46
CA ALA A 78 -1.93 19.35 -1.11
C ALA A 78 -0.90 18.21 -1.01
N LEU A 79 -0.59 17.48 -2.07
CA LEU A 79 0.40 16.41 -2.01
C LEU A 79 1.81 16.89 -2.39
N PHE A 80 1.93 17.61 -3.51
CA PHE A 80 3.23 17.96 -4.10
C PHE A 80 3.64 19.40 -3.87
N GLY A 81 2.69 20.20 -3.40
CA GLY A 81 2.94 21.58 -3.12
C GLY A 81 2.94 22.54 -4.29
N GLU A 82 3.00 21.99 -5.49
CA GLU A 82 2.88 22.61 -6.81
C GLU A 82 2.09 21.66 -7.74
N ALA A 83 1.73 22.08 -8.94
CA ALA A 83 1.01 21.22 -9.87
C ALA A 83 1.94 20.14 -10.46
N PRO A 84 1.54 18.85 -10.54
CA PRO A 84 2.36 17.77 -11.12
C PRO A 84 2.95 18.11 -12.49
N LYS A 85 2.20 18.83 -13.33
CA LYS A 85 2.69 19.33 -14.62
C LYS A 85 3.92 20.25 -14.54
N THR A 86 4.05 21.07 -13.50
CA THR A 86 5.25 21.92 -13.29
C THR A 86 6.44 21.11 -12.78
N LEU A 87 6.18 19.97 -12.14
CA LEU A 87 7.18 19.03 -11.63
C LEU A 87 7.72 18.11 -12.72
N TYR A 88 6.86 17.62 -13.61
CA TYR A 88 7.19 16.54 -14.57
C TYR A 88 7.29 16.99 -16.03
N GLY A 89 6.87 18.23 -16.35
CA GLY A 89 7.08 18.86 -17.65
C GLY A 89 6.30 18.21 -18.81
N THR A 90 5.11 17.68 -18.55
CA THR A 90 4.26 17.04 -19.57
C THR A 90 2.86 17.62 -19.57
N ASP A 91 2.44 18.19 -20.71
CA ASP A 91 1.05 18.53 -21.00
C ASP A 91 0.29 17.27 -21.44
N GLY A 92 -0.82 16.93 -20.77
CA GLY A 92 -1.73 15.84 -21.18
C GLY A 92 -1.84 14.62 -20.25
N TYR A 93 -1.64 14.77 -18.95
CA TYR A 93 -2.01 13.74 -17.97
C TYR A 93 -3.52 13.85 -17.66
N ASP A 94 -4.24 12.74 -17.78
CA ASP A 94 -5.63 12.63 -17.32
C ASP A 94 -5.57 12.24 -15.84
N GLU A 95 -5.99 13.16 -14.98
CA GLU A 95 -5.84 13.08 -13.52
C GLU A 95 -6.92 12.20 -12.87
N SER A 96 -7.95 11.76 -13.62
CA SER A 96 -9.23 11.22 -13.09
C SER A 96 -9.22 9.83 -12.42
N GLY A 97 -8.09 9.11 -12.43
CA GLY A 97 -8.00 7.73 -11.91
C GLY A 97 -7.46 7.58 -10.49
N SER A 98 -6.88 8.63 -9.89
CA SER A 98 -6.09 8.55 -8.65
C SER A 98 -6.86 8.94 -7.38
N HIS A 99 -8.15 9.24 -7.50
CA HIS A 99 -8.90 10.00 -6.50
C HIS A 99 -9.31 9.24 -5.24
N SER A 100 -9.61 7.94 -5.35
CA SER A 100 -10.16 7.17 -4.22
C SER A 100 -9.08 6.72 -3.23
N THR A 101 -7.93 6.29 -3.71
CA THR A 101 -6.78 5.84 -2.92
C THR A 101 -6.06 7.01 -2.25
N SER A 102 -5.91 8.13 -2.95
CA SER A 102 -5.24 9.35 -2.44
C SER A 102 -5.93 9.99 -1.24
N TRP A 103 -7.25 9.80 -1.04
CA TRP A 103 -8.02 10.51 0.00
C TRP A 103 -8.33 9.70 1.25
N SER A 104 -8.52 8.38 1.13
CA SER A 104 -8.44 7.48 2.29
C SER A 104 -7.14 7.71 3.06
N PHE A 105 -6.08 8.06 2.32
CA PHE A 105 -4.76 8.38 2.83
C PHE A 105 -4.70 9.68 3.66
N VAL A 106 -5.20 10.80 3.14
CA VAL A 106 -5.11 12.13 3.80
C VAL A 106 -5.93 12.19 5.09
N VAL A 107 -7.13 11.60 5.10
CA VAL A 107 -8.01 11.55 6.29
C VAL A 107 -7.40 10.66 7.39
N SER A 108 -6.72 9.58 6.99
CA SER A 108 -6.05 8.67 7.91
C SER A 108 -4.78 9.28 8.50
N ALA A 109 -4.00 9.99 7.69
CA ALA A 109 -2.86 10.79 8.14
C ALA A 109 -3.29 11.87 9.15
N ALA A 110 -4.35 12.64 8.87
CA ALA A 110 -4.85 13.69 9.77
C ALA A 110 -5.31 13.16 11.15
N SER A 111 -5.83 11.92 11.19
CA SER A 111 -6.30 11.27 12.42
C SER A 111 -5.15 10.78 13.31
N LEU A 112 -4.05 10.36 12.68
CA LEU A 112 -2.89 9.75 13.32
C LEU A 112 -1.85 10.78 13.82
N VAL A 113 -1.79 11.96 13.18
CA VAL A 113 -0.96 13.14 13.57
C VAL A 113 -1.25 13.66 14.98
N ARG A 114 -2.37 13.26 15.59
CA ARG A 114 -2.75 13.70 16.95
C ARG A 114 -1.88 13.12 18.09
N ALA A 115 -0.97 12.17 17.83
CA ALA A 115 -0.30 11.37 18.88
C ALA A 115 1.23 11.60 19.07
N GLY A 116 1.81 12.68 18.54
CA GLY A 116 3.27 12.82 18.35
C GLY A 116 4.18 12.55 19.56
N ARG A 117 5.03 11.52 19.45
CA ARG A 117 6.32 11.32 20.15
C ARG A 117 7.29 10.54 19.24
N LYS A 118 8.61 10.60 19.51
CA LYS A 118 9.70 9.89 18.79
C LYS A 118 10.00 8.54 19.43
N THR A 119 10.30 7.53 18.60
CA THR A 119 10.83 6.22 19.01
C THR A 119 12.30 6.10 18.60
N ASP A 120 13.16 5.55 19.48
CA ASP A 120 14.58 5.29 19.19
C ASP A 120 14.84 3.87 18.62
N GLU A 121 16.09 3.53 18.31
CA GLU A 121 16.43 2.23 17.71
C GLU A 121 16.20 1.03 18.65
N SER A 122 16.60 1.12 19.92
CA SER A 122 16.43 0.02 20.89
C SER A 122 14.97 -0.34 21.05
N GLN A 123 14.12 0.69 21.03
CA GLN A 123 12.68 0.59 21.11
C GLN A 123 12.07 -0.11 19.89
N ARG A 124 12.54 0.22 18.69
CA ARG A 124 12.10 -0.43 17.44
C ARG A 124 12.45 -1.92 17.39
N GLN A 125 13.64 -2.27 17.88
CA GLN A 125 14.10 -3.66 17.99
C GLN A 125 13.27 -4.48 18.99
N ASP A 126 12.91 -3.90 20.14
CA ASP A 126 12.02 -4.56 21.12
C ASP A 126 10.63 -4.83 20.52
N LEU A 127 10.09 -3.85 19.81
CA LEU A 127 8.81 -4.01 19.12
C LEU A 127 8.85 -5.19 18.14
N ALA A 128 9.90 -5.29 17.33
CA ALA A 128 10.08 -6.34 16.33
C ALA A 128 10.03 -7.74 16.96
N ALA A 129 10.68 -7.92 18.11
CA ALA A 129 10.73 -9.19 18.81
C ALA A 129 9.36 -9.63 19.35
N ARG A 130 8.42 -8.69 19.55
CA ARG A 130 7.12 -8.91 20.19
C ARG A 130 5.93 -8.91 19.24
N VAL A 131 6.12 -8.49 17.99
CA VAL A 131 5.11 -8.57 16.92
C VAL A 131 4.42 -9.94 16.85
N PRO A 132 5.15 -11.07 16.91
CA PRO A 132 4.55 -12.39 16.81
C PRO A 132 3.43 -12.55 17.83
N GLU A 133 3.73 -12.40 19.13
CA GLU A 133 2.78 -12.62 20.25
C GLU A 133 1.49 -11.79 20.16
N PHE A 134 1.54 -10.67 19.45
CA PHE A 134 0.50 -9.67 19.46
C PHE A 134 -0.54 -9.84 18.35
N LEU A 135 -0.11 -10.33 17.18
CA LEU A 135 -1.00 -10.64 16.05
C LEU A 135 -1.11 -12.16 15.79
N ALA A 136 -0.25 -12.99 16.37
CA ALA A 136 -0.31 -14.45 16.28
C ALA A 136 0.08 -15.11 17.62
N GLU A 137 -0.60 -16.18 18.03
CA GLU A 137 -0.34 -16.83 19.32
C GLU A 137 0.94 -17.70 19.35
N GLN A 138 2.11 -17.14 18.98
CA GLN A 138 3.49 -17.62 19.26
C GLN A 138 4.32 -18.35 18.17
N GLU A 139 4.03 -18.26 16.87
CA GLU A 139 4.76 -19.09 15.86
C GLU A 139 5.61 -18.33 14.83
N ILE A 140 6.04 -17.09 15.10
CA ILE A 140 6.62 -16.23 14.06
C ILE A 140 7.86 -15.53 14.59
N GLU A 141 8.93 -15.45 13.80
CA GLU A 141 10.13 -14.68 14.15
C GLU A 141 10.31 -13.56 13.12
N VAL A 142 10.43 -12.32 13.61
CA VAL A 142 10.77 -11.18 12.73
C VAL A 142 12.29 -11.22 12.46
N PRO A 143 12.73 -11.28 11.20
CA PRO A 143 14.15 -11.27 10.88
C PRO A 143 14.83 -10.00 11.39
N GLY A 144 16.02 -10.16 11.95
CA GLY A 144 16.77 -9.05 12.52
C GLY A 144 16.35 -8.67 13.94
N ALA A 145 15.21 -9.16 14.45
CA ALA A 145 14.83 -8.95 15.84
C ALA A 145 15.69 -9.81 16.77
N LYS A 146 16.30 -9.19 17.78
CA LYS A 146 17.02 -9.92 18.83
C LYS A 146 16.03 -10.46 19.85
N ARG A 147 16.21 -11.71 20.26
CA ARG A 147 15.42 -12.32 21.34
C ARG A 147 15.70 -11.56 22.64
N VAL A 148 14.66 -11.14 23.35
CA VAL A 148 14.80 -10.38 24.59
C VAL A 148 14.98 -11.35 25.76
N GLU A 149 16.10 -11.27 26.47
CA GLU A 149 16.37 -12.08 27.66
C GLU A 149 15.65 -11.56 28.93
N ASP A 150 15.15 -10.32 28.90
CA ASP A 150 14.46 -9.66 30.01
C ASP A 150 13.16 -8.96 29.55
N THR A 151 12.01 -9.59 29.80
CA THR A 151 10.68 -9.10 29.36
C THR A 151 10.13 -7.93 30.20
N SER A 152 10.94 -7.31 31.05
CA SER A 152 10.49 -6.32 32.04
C SER A 152 10.43 -4.87 31.53
N SER A 153 11.00 -4.55 30.36
CA SER A 153 11.13 -3.17 29.88
C SER A 153 10.46 -2.92 28.53
N ALA A 154 9.52 -1.97 28.52
CA ALA A 154 8.67 -1.50 27.41
C ALA A 154 7.71 -2.57 26.86
N ASN A 155 6.45 -2.18 26.61
CA ASN A 155 5.52 -3.01 25.87
C ASN A 155 5.18 -2.38 24.53
N ILE A 156 4.71 -3.22 23.59
CA ILE A 156 4.28 -2.80 22.26
C ILE A 156 3.35 -1.59 22.28
N PHE A 157 2.56 -1.40 23.35
CA PHE A 157 1.68 -0.24 23.50
C PHE A 157 2.44 1.05 23.81
N ASP A 158 3.41 1.01 24.72
CA ASP A 158 4.26 2.16 25.04
C ASP A 158 5.05 2.60 23.80
N LEU A 159 5.53 1.63 23.03
CA LEU A 159 6.31 1.84 21.80
C LEU A 159 5.45 2.34 20.63
N GLY A 160 4.33 1.66 20.35
CA GLY A 160 3.38 2.07 19.32
C GLY A 160 2.80 3.46 19.58
N SER A 161 2.56 3.81 20.86
CA SER A 161 2.14 5.16 21.25
C SER A 161 3.20 6.25 20.99
N ARG A 162 4.46 5.85 20.77
CA ARG A 162 5.60 6.74 20.51
C ARG A 162 6.07 6.71 19.06
N THR A 163 5.39 5.98 18.18
CA THR A 163 5.79 5.87 16.78
C THR A 163 5.27 7.08 15.99
N HIS A 164 6.14 7.72 15.21
CA HIS A 164 5.76 8.80 14.29
C HIS A 164 5.16 8.24 12.99
N ILE A 165 3.93 7.77 13.09
CA ILE A 165 3.21 7.23 11.95
C ILE A 165 3.03 8.27 10.83
N ASP A 166 2.98 9.57 11.14
CA ASP A 166 2.88 10.67 10.17
C ASP A 166 4.01 10.69 9.15
N GLY A 167 5.24 10.40 9.59
CA GLY A 167 6.41 10.35 8.73
C GLY A 167 6.36 9.16 7.79
N VAL A 168 5.88 8.01 8.29
CA VAL A 168 5.70 6.80 7.50
C VAL A 168 4.59 7.01 6.46
N LEU A 169 3.47 7.63 6.85
CA LEU A 169 2.41 7.98 5.91
C LEU A 169 2.87 9.00 4.87
N THR A 170 3.53 10.07 5.29
CA THR A 170 4.08 11.03 4.32
C THR A 170 5.03 10.34 3.34
N CYS A 171 5.85 9.41 3.81
CA CYS A 171 6.73 8.62 2.95
C CYS A 171 5.95 7.70 2.00
N ALA A 172 4.91 7.02 2.48
CA ALA A 172 4.09 6.13 1.68
C ALA A 172 3.37 6.87 0.55
N SER A 173 2.70 8.00 0.82
CA SER A 173 2.02 8.78 -0.23
C SER A 173 2.96 9.21 -1.35
N ARG A 174 4.19 9.56 -0.98
CA ARG A 174 5.24 9.93 -1.90
C ARG A 174 5.70 8.78 -2.78
N VAL A 175 5.92 7.60 -2.19
CA VAL A 175 6.32 6.40 -2.94
C VAL A 175 5.19 5.99 -3.87
N SER A 176 3.95 5.85 -3.37
CA SER A 176 2.79 5.46 -4.18
C SER A 176 2.57 6.42 -5.36
N SER A 177 2.71 7.73 -5.18
CA SER A 177 2.61 8.70 -6.29
C SER A 177 3.71 8.55 -7.35
N VAL A 178 4.94 8.25 -6.93
CA VAL A 178 6.04 7.99 -7.86
C VAL A 178 5.76 6.71 -8.64
N LEU A 179 5.29 5.64 -7.98
CA LEU A 179 4.94 4.37 -8.63
C LEU A 179 3.82 4.56 -9.65
N GLU A 180 2.76 5.28 -9.30
CA GLU A 180 1.67 5.60 -10.23
C GLU A 180 2.18 6.36 -11.47
N THR A 181 3.07 7.33 -11.27
CA THR A 181 3.66 8.10 -12.38
C THR A 181 4.54 7.23 -13.28
N VAL A 182 5.30 6.32 -12.68
CA VAL A 182 6.13 5.34 -13.38
C VAL A 182 5.23 4.41 -14.19
N ALA A 183 4.24 3.77 -13.58
CA ALA A 183 3.27 2.89 -14.23
C ALA A 183 2.65 3.54 -15.47
N ASN A 184 2.06 4.73 -15.30
CA ASN A 184 1.46 5.50 -16.38
C ASN A 184 2.43 5.83 -17.52
N SER A 185 3.70 6.09 -17.19
CA SER A 185 4.72 6.37 -18.18
C SER A 185 5.14 5.12 -18.96
N TRP A 186 5.18 3.97 -18.29
CA TRP A 186 5.61 2.71 -18.85
C TRP A 186 4.51 2.04 -19.66
N GLN A 187 3.29 1.90 -19.14
CA GLN A 187 2.14 1.36 -19.87
C GLN A 187 1.93 2.07 -21.23
N ARG A 188 2.11 3.41 -21.29
CA ARG A 188 2.06 4.16 -22.57
C ARG A 188 3.16 3.77 -23.58
N ARG A 189 4.32 3.31 -23.10
CA ARG A 189 5.48 2.92 -23.92
C ARG A 189 5.46 1.45 -24.30
N THR A 190 5.07 0.55 -23.40
CA THR A 190 5.01 -0.90 -23.66
C THR A 190 4.04 -1.20 -24.81
N ILE A 191 2.90 -0.48 -24.86
CA ILE A 191 1.94 -0.52 -25.99
C ILE A 191 2.59 -0.16 -27.35
N GLN A 192 3.71 0.57 -27.36
CA GLN A 192 4.34 1.07 -28.59
C GLN A 192 5.62 0.31 -28.99
N GLN A 193 6.34 -0.33 -28.06
CA GLN A 193 7.73 -0.79 -28.26
C GLN A 193 8.10 -2.09 -27.52
N GLU A 194 7.19 -3.05 -27.45
CA GLU A 194 7.31 -4.34 -26.71
C GLU A 194 8.66 -5.08 -26.93
N LYS A 195 9.23 -5.06 -28.14
CA LYS A 195 10.50 -5.75 -28.46
C LYS A 195 11.74 -5.15 -27.79
N ASP A 196 11.70 -3.88 -27.40
CA ASP A 196 12.85 -3.18 -26.81
C ASP A 196 12.98 -3.48 -25.30
N PHE A 197 11.96 -4.12 -24.70
CA PHE A 197 11.86 -4.40 -23.26
C PHE A 197 11.78 -5.88 -22.90
N ALA A 198 11.97 -6.79 -23.87
CA ALA A 198 12.03 -8.23 -23.65
C ALA A 198 13.19 -8.70 -22.72
N GLY A 199 14.03 -7.76 -22.25
CA GLY A 199 15.24 -8.05 -21.49
C GLY A 199 16.39 -8.50 -22.40
N GLY A 200 17.59 -7.98 -22.16
CA GLY A 200 18.74 -8.26 -23.01
C GLY A 200 20.09 -8.18 -22.31
N ALA A 201 20.12 -8.06 -20.98
CA ALA A 201 21.36 -7.92 -20.24
C ALA A 201 21.89 -9.27 -19.73
N ASP A 202 23.19 -9.52 -19.95
CA ASP A 202 23.99 -10.63 -19.38
C ASP A 202 24.10 -10.62 -17.84
N HIS A 203 23.30 -9.82 -17.13
CA HIS A 203 23.43 -9.61 -15.69
C HIS A 203 22.61 -10.64 -14.92
N LYS A 204 23.30 -11.60 -14.31
CA LYS A 204 22.70 -12.50 -13.32
C LYS A 204 22.53 -11.75 -12.00
N VAL A 205 21.29 -11.51 -11.59
CA VAL A 205 20.97 -11.05 -10.23
C VAL A 205 20.58 -12.28 -9.43
N GLU A 206 21.22 -12.48 -8.27
CA GLU A 206 20.86 -13.59 -7.38
C GLU A 206 19.41 -13.49 -6.94
N GLY A 207 18.66 -14.59 -7.13
CA GLY A 207 17.23 -14.64 -6.84
C GLY A 207 16.35 -14.12 -7.97
N VAL A 208 16.90 -13.70 -9.13
CA VAL A 208 16.10 -13.26 -10.27
C VAL A 208 16.34 -14.13 -11.49
N THR A 209 15.26 -14.61 -12.10
CA THR A 209 15.28 -15.28 -13.41
C THR A 209 14.37 -14.55 -14.39
N GLY A 210 14.60 -14.75 -15.70
CA GLY A 210 13.84 -14.10 -16.76
C GLY A 210 14.60 -12.93 -17.38
N GLY A 211 13.87 -12.05 -18.06
CA GLY A 211 14.44 -10.87 -18.69
C GLY A 211 14.75 -9.80 -17.65
N ILE A 212 15.95 -9.23 -17.65
CA ILE A 212 16.29 -8.09 -16.78
C ILE A 212 16.65 -6.90 -17.67
N VAL A 213 15.91 -5.80 -17.48
CA VAL A 213 16.17 -4.52 -18.16
C VAL A 213 17.22 -3.73 -17.38
N HIS A 214 17.11 -3.69 -16.06
CA HIS A 214 18.08 -3.02 -15.21
C HIS A 214 18.12 -3.62 -13.81
N ALA A 215 19.27 -3.58 -13.16
CA ALA A 215 19.38 -3.90 -11.76
C ALA A 215 20.51 -3.12 -11.11
N TRP A 216 20.35 -2.76 -9.84
CA TRP A 216 21.42 -2.18 -9.04
C TRP A 216 21.33 -2.66 -7.59
N GLN A 217 22.50 -2.81 -6.95
CA GLN A 217 22.62 -3.14 -5.52
C GLN A 217 22.89 -1.86 -4.72
N SER A 218 22.06 -1.59 -3.72
CA SER A 218 22.34 -0.56 -2.72
C SER A 218 22.84 -1.18 -1.41
N LYS A 219 23.21 -0.32 -0.44
CA LYS A 219 23.50 -0.76 0.93
C LYS A 219 22.27 -1.32 1.67
N TRP A 220 21.05 -1.05 1.17
CA TRP A 220 19.79 -1.49 1.77
C TRP A 220 19.20 -2.72 1.08
N GLY A 221 19.68 -3.06 -0.12
CA GLY A 221 19.18 -4.21 -0.90
C GLY A 221 19.14 -3.95 -2.41
N LYS A 222 18.56 -4.91 -3.13
CA LYS A 222 18.46 -5.01 -4.58
C LYS A 222 17.30 -4.17 -5.12
N PHE A 223 17.56 -3.47 -6.21
CA PHE A 223 16.53 -2.87 -7.05
C PHE A 223 16.59 -3.52 -8.43
N VAL A 224 15.44 -3.94 -8.97
CA VAL A 224 15.35 -4.67 -10.23
C VAL A 224 14.23 -4.12 -11.11
N ILE A 225 14.51 -4.00 -12.39
CA ILE A 225 13.53 -3.78 -13.45
C ILE A 225 13.48 -5.03 -14.33
N GLY A 226 12.35 -5.73 -14.27
CA GLY A 226 12.02 -6.91 -15.06
C GLY A 226 11.83 -6.64 -16.55
N GLY A 227 11.72 -7.70 -17.32
CA GLY A 227 11.41 -7.68 -18.74
C GLY A 227 9.90 -7.69 -18.96
N THR A 228 9.47 -7.93 -20.20
CA THR A 228 8.05 -8.13 -20.55
C THR A 228 7.70 -9.61 -20.73
N GLY A 229 8.46 -10.49 -20.13
CA GLY A 229 8.25 -11.94 -20.22
C GLY A 229 8.48 -12.56 -18.86
N PRO A 230 8.16 -13.86 -18.70
CA PRO A 230 8.07 -14.47 -17.39
C PRO A 230 9.36 -14.37 -16.56
N ASN A 231 9.21 -13.80 -15.38
CA ASN A 231 10.23 -13.54 -14.40
C ASN A 231 9.95 -14.31 -13.09
N THR A 232 11.01 -14.52 -12.32
CA THR A 232 10.87 -14.97 -10.93
C THR A 232 11.77 -14.13 -10.06
N TYR A 233 11.21 -13.63 -8.97
CA TYR A 233 11.89 -12.86 -7.95
C TYR A 233 11.85 -13.63 -6.63
N GLU A 234 12.99 -14.06 -6.11
CA GLU A 234 13.10 -14.86 -4.90
C GLU A 234 14.16 -14.28 -3.98
N GLY A 235 13.72 -13.73 -2.85
CA GLY A 235 14.61 -13.13 -1.88
C GLY A 235 13.93 -12.22 -0.88
N ASP A 236 14.67 -11.87 0.17
CA ASP A 236 14.21 -11.01 1.26
C ASP A 236 14.93 -9.65 1.28
N ASP A 237 15.75 -9.37 0.26
CA ASP A 237 16.62 -8.20 0.19
C ASP A 237 16.24 -7.23 -0.94
N PHE A 238 15.00 -7.29 -1.44
CA PHE A 238 14.50 -6.37 -2.45
C PHE A 238 14.00 -5.06 -1.82
N ILE A 239 14.56 -3.94 -2.28
CA ILE A 239 14.08 -2.59 -1.95
C ILE A 239 13.14 -2.02 -3.02
N GLY A 240 13.08 -2.64 -4.19
CA GLY A 240 12.19 -2.25 -5.27
C GLY A 240 12.23 -3.25 -6.41
N ILE A 241 11.07 -3.69 -6.86
CA ILE A 241 10.89 -4.44 -8.11
C ILE A 241 9.92 -3.63 -8.98
N ILE A 242 10.29 -3.43 -10.24
CA ILE A 242 9.38 -2.94 -11.27
C ILE A 242 9.38 -4.00 -12.37
N ASP A 243 8.33 -4.78 -12.50
CA ASP A 243 8.18 -5.67 -13.65
C ASP A 243 7.41 -4.94 -14.77
N LEU A 244 7.77 -5.24 -16.01
CA LEU A 244 7.17 -4.62 -17.19
C LEU A 244 6.13 -5.53 -17.86
N GLY A 245 6.04 -6.79 -17.42
CA GLY A 245 4.94 -7.69 -17.65
C GLY A 245 5.37 -9.15 -17.84
N GLY A 246 4.39 -10.04 -17.96
CA GLY A 246 4.58 -11.48 -18.08
C GLY A 246 3.97 -12.18 -16.88
N ASP A 247 3.69 -13.48 -17.00
CA ASP A 247 3.14 -14.24 -15.87
C ASP A 247 4.27 -14.58 -14.89
N ASP A 248 4.36 -13.81 -13.82
CA ASP A 248 5.52 -13.75 -12.94
C ASP A 248 5.32 -14.50 -11.63
N THR A 249 6.44 -14.68 -10.92
CA THR A 249 6.43 -15.32 -9.61
C THR A 249 7.31 -14.57 -8.62
N TYR A 250 6.69 -14.05 -7.58
CA TYR A 250 7.33 -13.29 -6.51
C TYR A 250 7.38 -14.14 -5.24
N LYS A 251 8.56 -14.29 -4.64
CA LYS A 251 8.81 -15.15 -3.48
C LYS A 251 9.68 -14.48 -2.44
N GLY A 252 9.42 -14.85 -1.18
CA GLY A 252 10.10 -14.27 -0.02
C GLY A 252 9.41 -12.98 0.43
N ARG A 253 10.18 -12.03 0.95
CA ARG A 253 9.71 -10.74 1.49
C ARG A 253 9.77 -9.63 0.45
N VAL A 254 8.92 -9.74 -0.56
CA VAL A 254 8.73 -8.65 -1.53
C VAL A 254 7.82 -7.57 -0.96
N ALA A 255 8.05 -6.31 -1.36
CA ALA A 255 7.28 -5.16 -0.87
C ALA A 255 7.20 -5.11 0.68
N CYS A 256 8.30 -5.42 1.36
CA CYS A 256 8.40 -5.52 2.82
C CYS A 256 9.30 -4.40 3.38
N GLY A 257 8.69 -3.32 3.88
CA GLY A 257 9.40 -2.20 4.48
C GLY A 257 9.61 -2.41 5.97
N ILE A 258 10.86 -2.59 6.40
CA ILE A 258 11.25 -2.80 7.79
C ILE A 258 12.15 -1.66 8.26
N GLY A 259 11.63 -0.80 9.13
CA GLY A 259 12.30 0.38 9.67
C GLY A 259 13.31 0.12 10.80
N LEU A 260 13.97 -1.04 10.81
CA LEU A 260 14.99 -1.42 11.79
C LEU A 260 16.40 -1.10 11.29
N GLU A 261 17.36 -0.92 12.20
CA GLU A 261 18.77 -0.76 11.81
C GLU A 261 19.26 -1.91 10.92
N GLY A 262 19.89 -1.55 9.81
CA GLY A 262 20.39 -2.50 8.82
C GLY A 262 19.35 -3.08 7.86
N GLN A 263 18.06 -2.73 8.01
CA GLN A 263 16.97 -3.15 7.14
C GLN A 263 16.50 -2.00 6.24
N ALA A 264 15.83 -2.34 5.14
CA ALA A 264 15.28 -1.35 4.22
C ALA A 264 13.94 -0.81 4.76
N PRO A 265 13.85 0.49 5.13
CA PRO A 265 12.61 1.06 5.66
C PRO A 265 11.51 1.22 4.60
N ILE A 266 11.86 1.09 3.32
CA ILE A 266 10.96 1.20 2.17
C ILE A 266 11.28 0.02 1.27
N SER A 267 10.24 -0.72 0.87
CA SER A 267 10.31 -1.73 -0.19
C SER A 267 9.02 -1.71 -0.99
N PHE A 268 9.13 -1.90 -2.30
CA PHE A 268 7.94 -1.95 -3.16
C PHE A 268 8.06 -2.97 -4.29
N VAL A 269 6.89 -3.34 -4.81
CA VAL A 269 6.70 -4.05 -6.07
C VAL A 269 5.72 -3.25 -6.91
N LEU A 270 6.04 -3.10 -8.20
CA LEU A 270 5.16 -2.58 -9.21
C LEU A 270 5.14 -3.57 -10.38
N ASP A 271 4.08 -4.34 -10.51
CA ASP A 271 3.79 -5.16 -11.70
C ASP A 271 2.91 -4.37 -12.67
N LEU A 272 3.04 -4.61 -13.97
CA LEU A 272 2.34 -3.87 -15.02
C LEU A 272 1.48 -4.73 -15.96
N ALA A 273 1.55 -6.06 -15.89
CA ALA A 273 0.84 -7.01 -16.76
C ALA A 273 1.18 -8.47 -16.40
N GLY A 274 0.17 -9.34 -16.29
CA GLY A 274 0.42 -10.79 -16.18
C GLY A 274 -0.65 -11.49 -15.35
N ASP A 275 -0.68 -12.83 -15.42
CA ASP A 275 -1.34 -13.68 -14.42
C ASP A 275 -0.28 -14.17 -13.39
N ASP A 276 -0.17 -13.48 -12.27
CA ASP A 276 0.95 -13.49 -11.35
C ASP A 276 0.77 -14.36 -10.11
N ARG A 277 1.91 -14.70 -9.50
CA ARG A 277 1.98 -15.52 -8.27
C ARG A 277 2.84 -14.86 -7.23
N TYR A 278 2.20 -14.30 -6.21
CA TYR A 278 2.84 -13.76 -5.02
C TYR A 278 2.84 -14.81 -3.90
N LEU A 279 3.98 -15.48 -3.74
CA LEU A 279 4.15 -16.66 -2.89
C LEU A 279 5.17 -16.37 -1.77
N GLY A 280 4.70 -15.89 -0.64
CA GLY A 280 5.56 -15.69 0.53
C GLY A 280 5.09 -16.46 1.75
N GLU A 281 5.83 -16.27 2.85
CA GLU A 281 5.49 -16.78 4.17
C GLU A 281 5.05 -15.61 5.04
N ASP A 282 5.93 -15.08 5.89
CA ASP A 282 5.62 -13.98 6.80
C ASP A 282 6.27 -12.67 6.36
N PHE A 283 5.58 -11.55 6.62
CA PHE A 283 6.10 -10.19 6.41
C PHE A 283 6.42 -9.92 4.94
N THR A 284 5.39 -9.88 4.10
CA THR A 284 5.55 -9.78 2.64
C THR A 284 4.32 -9.12 2.00
N GLN A 285 4.33 -8.91 0.68
CA GLN A 285 3.16 -8.49 -0.09
C GLN A 285 2.55 -7.18 0.44
N GLY A 286 3.37 -6.12 0.49
CA GLY A 286 2.91 -4.82 0.98
C GLY A 286 2.89 -4.73 2.51
N PHE A 287 3.86 -5.33 3.19
CA PHE A 287 3.96 -5.26 4.65
C PHE A 287 4.83 -4.07 5.10
N GLY A 288 4.31 -3.25 6.00
CA GLY A 288 5.05 -2.15 6.62
C GLY A 288 5.22 -2.33 8.12
N PHE A 289 6.46 -2.44 8.57
CA PHE A 289 6.81 -2.46 9.98
C PHE A 289 7.77 -1.32 10.32
N LEU A 290 7.27 -0.30 11.03
CA LEU A 290 8.03 0.95 11.27
C LEU A 290 8.54 1.61 9.97
N GLY A 291 7.95 1.23 8.84
CA GLY A 291 8.39 1.49 7.48
C GLY A 291 7.23 1.32 6.50
N VAL A 292 7.56 1.35 5.21
CA VAL A 292 6.60 1.39 4.09
C VAL A 292 6.80 0.17 3.20
N GLY A 293 5.78 -0.68 3.11
CA GLY A 293 5.68 -1.76 2.12
C GLY A 293 4.54 -1.49 1.16
N ILE A 294 4.81 -1.44 -0.14
CA ILE A 294 3.80 -1.17 -1.18
C ILE A 294 3.89 -2.22 -2.28
N LEU A 295 2.81 -2.96 -2.52
CA LEU A 295 2.67 -3.84 -3.68
C LEU A 295 1.56 -3.26 -4.56
N HIS A 296 1.90 -2.89 -5.78
CA HIS A 296 0.96 -2.49 -6.82
C HIS A 296 1.03 -3.52 -7.94
N ASP A 297 -0.01 -4.31 -8.10
CA ASP A 297 -0.27 -5.09 -9.29
C ASP A 297 -1.20 -4.29 -10.20
N LEU A 298 -0.74 -3.98 -11.40
CA LEU A 298 -1.48 -3.21 -12.40
C LEU A 298 -1.67 -4.01 -13.69
N GLY A 299 -1.65 -5.34 -13.59
CA GLY A 299 -1.70 -6.22 -14.74
C GLY A 299 -3.10 -6.56 -15.23
N GLY A 300 -4.12 -6.41 -14.39
CA GLY A 300 -5.50 -6.79 -14.69
C GLY A 300 -5.69 -8.30 -14.91
N GLY A 301 -4.76 -9.12 -14.41
CA GLY A 301 -4.72 -10.57 -14.59
C GLY A 301 -5.40 -11.34 -13.47
N ASN A 302 -5.34 -12.67 -13.50
CA ASN A 302 -5.90 -13.51 -12.44
C ASN A 302 -4.78 -14.03 -11.54
N ASP A 303 -4.67 -13.42 -10.38
CA ASP A 303 -3.49 -13.46 -9.55
C ASP A 303 -3.69 -14.34 -8.30
N VAL A 304 -2.57 -14.88 -7.85
CA VAL A 304 -2.52 -15.72 -6.65
C VAL A 304 -1.63 -15.09 -5.60
N TYR A 305 -2.27 -14.55 -4.57
CA TYR A 305 -1.62 -14.02 -3.38
C TYR A 305 -1.69 -15.02 -2.25
N LYS A 306 -0.56 -15.63 -1.92
CA LYS A 306 -0.42 -16.59 -0.82
C LYS A 306 0.66 -16.18 0.15
N SER A 307 0.27 -16.05 1.41
CA SER A 307 1.18 -15.79 2.52
C SER A 307 0.65 -16.43 3.80
N ARG A 308 1.38 -16.28 4.90
CA ARG A 308 0.98 -16.77 6.21
C ARG A 308 0.62 -15.60 7.12
N PHE A 309 1.57 -14.75 7.47
CA PHE A 309 1.35 -13.74 8.50
C PHE A 309 1.85 -12.35 8.13
N CYS A 310 1.13 -11.32 8.60
CA CYS A 310 1.51 -9.92 8.43
C CYS A 310 1.87 -9.62 6.98
N ALA A 311 0.90 -9.82 6.10
CA ALA A 311 1.08 -9.67 4.66
C ALA A 311 -0.17 -9.08 4.01
N GLN A 312 -0.12 -8.90 2.69
CA GLN A 312 -1.25 -8.42 1.89
C GLN A 312 -1.76 -7.07 2.41
N GLY A 313 -0.87 -6.08 2.42
CA GLY A 313 -1.20 -4.72 2.85
C GLY A 313 -1.31 -4.56 4.36
N CYS A 314 -0.54 -5.31 5.17
CA CYS A 314 -0.56 -5.14 6.62
C CYS A 314 0.36 -4.00 7.09
N GLY A 315 -0.19 -3.08 7.89
CA GLY A 315 0.56 -1.99 8.51
C GLY A 315 0.69 -2.15 10.02
N LEU A 316 1.89 -2.43 10.50
CA LEU A 316 2.18 -2.61 11.91
C LEU A 316 3.18 -1.55 12.39
N CYS A 317 2.71 -0.56 13.15
CA CYS A 317 3.51 0.62 13.46
C CYS A 317 4.08 1.30 12.19
N GLY A 318 3.47 1.04 11.03
CA GLY A 318 3.97 1.38 9.72
C GLY A 318 2.86 1.44 8.69
N TYR A 319 3.22 1.47 7.42
CA TYR A 319 2.30 1.53 6.29
C TYR A 319 2.45 0.32 5.39
N GLY A 320 1.39 -0.47 5.26
CA GLY A 320 1.30 -1.58 4.33
C GLY A 320 0.18 -1.35 3.32
N GLU A 321 0.49 -1.52 2.04
CA GLU A 321 -0.45 -1.38 0.94
C GLU A 321 -0.29 -2.53 -0.05
N LEU A 322 -1.41 -3.15 -0.39
CA LEU A 322 -1.58 -3.98 -1.57
C LEU A 322 -2.68 -3.35 -2.42
N TYR A 323 -2.36 -3.03 -3.66
CA TYR A 323 -3.30 -2.58 -4.68
C TYR A 323 -3.24 -3.54 -5.85
N ASP A 324 -4.40 -4.07 -6.22
CA ASP A 324 -4.63 -4.89 -7.40
C ASP A 324 -5.65 -4.15 -8.29
N ASP A 325 -5.35 -4.02 -9.58
CA ASP A 325 -6.19 -3.28 -10.52
C ASP A 325 -7.27 -4.11 -11.24
N GLY A 326 -7.40 -5.38 -10.87
CA GLY A 326 -8.53 -6.27 -11.08
C GLY A 326 -8.13 -7.64 -11.63
N GLY A 327 -9.07 -8.57 -11.64
CA GLY A 327 -8.75 -9.98 -11.91
C GLY A 327 -9.86 -10.91 -11.42
N ASP A 328 -9.75 -12.22 -11.59
CA ASP A 328 -10.49 -13.15 -10.71
C ASP A 328 -9.48 -13.77 -9.72
N ASP A 329 -9.28 -13.10 -8.59
CA ASP A 329 -8.08 -13.26 -7.77
C ASP A 329 -8.28 -14.17 -6.54
N THR A 330 -7.17 -14.71 -6.03
CA THR A 330 -7.17 -15.50 -4.80
C THR A 330 -6.18 -14.96 -3.77
N TYR A 331 -6.73 -14.49 -2.65
CA TYR A 331 -5.99 -14.00 -1.50
C TYR A 331 -6.07 -15.01 -0.34
N THR A 332 -4.98 -15.70 -0.04
CA THR A 332 -4.90 -16.69 1.05
C THR A 332 -3.86 -16.32 2.07
N THR A 333 -4.28 -16.19 3.33
CA THR A 333 -3.44 -15.87 4.48
C THR A 333 -3.81 -16.69 5.71
N ASP A 334 -2.94 -16.68 6.71
CA ASP A 334 -3.29 -17.14 8.05
C ASP A 334 -3.81 -15.99 8.90
N SER A 335 -2.92 -15.06 9.30
CA SER A 335 -3.30 -14.04 10.28
C SER A 335 -2.70 -12.66 10.03
N GLY A 336 -3.35 -11.62 10.57
CA GLY A 336 -2.81 -10.26 10.60
C GLY A 336 -2.56 -9.69 9.21
N SER A 337 -3.45 -9.94 8.25
CA SER A 337 -3.19 -9.69 6.82
C SER A 337 -4.43 -9.11 6.13
N GLN A 338 -4.39 -8.89 4.82
CA GLN A 338 -5.54 -8.40 4.03
C GLN A 338 -6.05 -7.06 4.56
N GLY A 339 -5.14 -6.08 4.56
CA GLY A 339 -5.43 -4.73 5.05
C GLY A 339 -5.54 -4.62 6.57
N ALA A 340 -4.82 -5.46 7.32
CA ALA A 340 -4.83 -5.38 8.79
C ALA A 340 -3.91 -4.25 9.30
N GLY A 341 -4.38 -3.51 10.32
CA GLY A 341 -3.62 -2.40 10.90
C GLY A 341 -3.48 -2.47 12.42
N CYS A 342 -2.30 -2.18 12.94
CA CYS A 342 -2.10 -1.87 14.36
C CYS A 342 -1.01 -0.83 14.57
N PHE A 343 -1.31 0.23 15.33
CA PHE A 343 -0.44 1.41 15.47
C PHE A 343 0.01 2.00 14.12
N GLY A 344 -0.69 1.65 13.06
CA GLY A 344 -0.28 1.79 11.68
C GLY A 344 -1.46 1.61 10.74
N TYR A 345 -1.17 1.67 9.45
CA TYR A 345 -2.16 1.70 8.40
C TYR A 345 -1.96 0.52 7.45
N GLY A 346 -2.92 -0.39 7.44
CA GLY A 346 -2.96 -1.50 6.50
C GLY A 346 -4.09 -1.32 5.50
N GLN A 347 -3.79 -1.51 4.22
CA GLN A 347 -4.75 -1.41 3.13
C GLN A 347 -4.56 -2.54 2.12
N LEU A 348 -5.64 -3.24 1.82
CA LEU A 348 -5.79 -4.04 0.61
C LEU A 348 -6.88 -3.39 -0.25
N THR A 349 -6.58 -3.16 -1.52
CA THR A 349 -7.55 -2.68 -2.51
C THR A 349 -7.50 -3.57 -3.72
N ASP A 350 -8.64 -4.18 -4.03
CA ASP A 350 -8.92 -4.83 -5.29
C ASP A 350 -9.96 -3.99 -6.04
N LYS A 351 -9.71 -3.71 -7.32
CA LYS A 351 -10.55 -2.80 -8.09
C LYS A 351 -11.77 -3.48 -8.68
N SER A 352 -11.68 -4.75 -9.08
CA SER A 352 -12.78 -5.47 -9.71
C SER A 352 -12.43 -6.94 -9.96
N GLY A 353 -13.38 -7.84 -9.73
CA GLY A 353 -13.14 -9.24 -9.99
C GLY A 353 -14.27 -10.18 -9.60
N ASN A 354 -13.99 -11.48 -9.46
CA ASN A 354 -14.81 -12.36 -8.65
C ASN A 354 -13.88 -13.09 -7.68
N ASP A 355 -13.60 -12.43 -6.57
CA ASP A 355 -12.38 -12.71 -5.83
C ASP A 355 -12.63 -13.63 -4.63
N VAL A 356 -11.56 -14.30 -4.20
CA VAL A 356 -11.59 -15.21 -3.06
C VAL A 356 -10.63 -14.75 -1.98
N TYR A 357 -11.19 -14.24 -0.89
CA TYR A 357 -10.45 -13.85 0.31
C TYR A 357 -10.57 -14.92 1.39
N ARG A 358 -9.45 -15.56 1.72
CA ARG A 358 -9.34 -16.55 2.79
C ARG A 358 -8.30 -16.12 3.83
N GLY A 359 -8.75 -16.02 5.08
CA GLY A 359 -7.92 -15.79 6.25
C GLY A 359 -8.39 -16.63 7.44
N CYS A 360 -7.56 -16.72 8.47
CA CYS A 360 -7.93 -17.39 9.72
C CYS A 360 -8.31 -16.38 10.81
N ARG A 361 -7.45 -15.39 11.09
CA ARG A 361 -7.69 -14.42 12.18
C ARG A 361 -7.05 -13.06 11.91
N TYR A 362 -7.67 -11.97 12.38
CA TYR A 362 -7.14 -10.61 12.22
C TYR A 362 -6.91 -10.23 10.75
N THR A 363 -7.83 -10.65 9.87
CA THR A 363 -7.75 -10.35 8.44
C THR A 363 -8.95 -9.51 7.97
N GLN A 364 -8.95 -9.13 6.70
CA GLN A 364 -10.08 -8.50 6.01
C GLN A 364 -10.49 -7.19 6.70
N GLY A 365 -9.59 -6.21 6.67
CA GLY A 365 -9.82 -4.89 7.27
C GLY A 365 -9.85 -4.90 8.80
N PHE A 366 -9.09 -5.78 9.44
CA PHE A 366 -8.97 -5.81 10.90
C PHE A 366 -8.17 -4.61 11.42
N ALA A 367 -8.64 -4.00 12.51
CA ALA A 367 -7.93 -2.91 13.19
C ALA A 367 -7.71 -3.22 14.68
N GLN A 368 -6.46 -3.10 15.12
CA GLN A 368 -6.15 -3.17 16.55
C GLN A 368 -5.86 -1.78 17.14
N VAL A 369 -5.18 -1.70 18.29
CA VAL A 369 -4.94 -0.42 18.99
C VAL A 369 -4.28 0.57 18.04
N MET A 370 -4.86 1.76 17.93
CA MET A 370 -4.40 2.85 17.06
C MET A 370 -4.13 2.43 15.60
N GLY A 371 -4.70 1.31 15.17
CA GLY A 371 -4.58 0.80 13.82
C GLY A 371 -5.72 1.31 12.95
N VAL A 372 -5.43 1.41 11.66
CA VAL A 372 -6.43 1.53 10.61
C VAL A 372 -6.27 0.33 9.70
N GLY A 373 -7.32 -0.47 9.56
CA GLY A 373 -7.37 -1.58 8.65
C GLY A 373 -8.43 -1.35 7.58
N VAL A 374 -8.06 -1.50 6.32
CA VAL A 374 -8.91 -1.25 5.16
C VAL A 374 -8.82 -2.42 4.19
N LEU A 375 -9.97 -3.00 3.86
CA LEU A 375 -10.13 -3.84 2.68
C LEU A 375 -11.19 -3.18 1.82
N THR A 376 -10.84 -2.86 0.58
CA THR A 376 -11.76 -2.35 -0.43
C THR A 376 -11.76 -3.30 -1.61
N ASP A 377 -12.95 -3.67 -2.05
CA ASP A 377 -13.19 -4.47 -3.25
C ASP A 377 -14.24 -3.70 -4.07
N GLY A 378 -13.88 -3.37 -5.31
CA GLY A 378 -14.59 -2.38 -6.10
C GLY A 378 -15.82 -2.91 -6.85
N ALA A 379 -15.83 -4.18 -7.25
CA ALA A 379 -16.93 -4.80 -8.02
C ALA A 379 -16.70 -6.30 -8.13
N GLY A 380 -17.77 -7.11 -8.06
CA GLY A 380 -17.59 -8.55 -8.24
C GLY A 380 -18.67 -9.42 -7.62
N ASN A 381 -18.49 -10.74 -7.72
CA ASN A 381 -19.22 -11.72 -6.91
C ASN A 381 -18.23 -12.47 -6.01
N ASP A 382 -17.88 -11.86 -4.90
CA ASP A 382 -16.69 -12.24 -4.14
C ASP A 382 -17.03 -13.15 -2.95
N LEU A 383 -16.04 -13.95 -2.54
CA LEU A 383 -16.12 -14.85 -1.40
C LEU A 383 -15.16 -14.42 -0.30
N TYR A 384 -15.72 -14.11 0.87
CA TYR A 384 -14.97 -13.78 2.08
C TYR A 384 -15.10 -14.88 3.13
N TYR A 385 -14.00 -15.54 3.44
CA TYR A 385 -13.91 -16.54 4.50
C TYR A 385 -12.85 -16.15 5.53
N ALA A 386 -13.27 -15.99 6.79
CA ALA A 386 -12.38 -15.73 7.91
C ALA A 386 -12.70 -16.69 9.08
N GLY A 387 -11.74 -17.53 9.47
CA GLY A 387 -11.87 -18.43 10.63
C GLY A 387 -11.43 -19.87 10.35
N GLY A 388 -12.04 -20.82 11.06
CA GLY A 388 -11.85 -22.25 10.79
C GLY A 388 -10.57 -22.90 11.33
N LYS A 389 -9.65 -22.12 11.92
CA LYS A 389 -8.37 -22.63 12.43
C LYS A 389 -8.21 -22.45 13.95
N TYR A 390 -8.37 -21.24 14.47
CA TYR A 390 -8.08 -20.93 15.88
C TYR A 390 -9.35 -20.90 16.73
N LEU A 391 -9.45 -21.78 17.74
CA LEU A 391 -10.55 -21.79 18.71
C LEU A 391 -10.52 -20.53 19.58
N HIS A 392 -11.68 -20.14 20.11
CA HIS A 392 -11.80 -19.00 21.04
C HIS A 392 -11.38 -19.37 22.48
N GLN A 393 -10.21 -19.97 22.65
CA GLN A 393 -9.74 -20.37 23.98
C GLN A 393 -9.25 -19.16 24.78
N PRO A 394 -9.38 -19.17 26.13
CA PRO A 394 -10.03 -20.20 26.96
C PRO A 394 -11.55 -20.03 27.09
N LEU A 395 -12.15 -19.00 26.48
CA LEU A 395 -13.55 -18.66 26.69
C LEU A 395 -14.51 -19.72 26.11
N TRP A 396 -14.21 -20.23 24.92
CA TRP A 396 -14.93 -21.32 24.26
C TRP A 396 -14.00 -22.27 23.50
N ASN A 397 -14.17 -23.57 23.72
CA ASN A 397 -13.34 -24.62 23.14
C ASN A 397 -14.03 -25.37 21.97
N ASP A 398 -15.17 -24.87 21.49
CA ASP A 398 -16.03 -25.52 20.50
C ASP A 398 -16.36 -24.63 19.28
N ARG A 399 -15.80 -23.42 19.22
CA ARG A 399 -16.02 -22.46 18.13
C ARG A 399 -14.76 -21.67 17.81
N TYR A 400 -14.60 -21.33 16.54
CA TYR A 400 -13.47 -20.56 16.04
C TYR A 400 -13.65 -19.06 16.28
N GLN A 401 -12.53 -18.36 16.48
CA GLN A 401 -12.47 -16.91 16.60
C GLN A 401 -11.61 -16.34 15.48
N SER A 402 -12.22 -15.50 14.64
CA SER A 402 -11.57 -14.83 13.52
C SER A 402 -11.21 -13.37 13.81
N LEU A 403 -12.05 -12.58 14.49
CA LEU A 403 -11.78 -11.15 14.74
C LEU A 403 -11.37 -10.43 13.43
N SER A 404 -12.16 -10.63 12.38
CA SER A 404 -11.87 -10.21 10.99
C SER A 404 -13.10 -9.52 10.41
N GLN A 405 -13.05 -9.11 9.14
CA GLN A 405 -14.20 -8.50 8.43
C GLN A 405 -14.63 -7.16 9.05
N GLY A 406 -13.72 -6.19 9.04
CA GLY A 406 -13.94 -4.86 9.61
C GLY A 406 -13.99 -4.83 11.14
N PHE A 407 -13.61 -5.92 11.80
CA PHE A 407 -13.58 -5.99 13.25
C PHE A 407 -12.47 -5.10 13.82
N ALA A 408 -12.78 -4.35 14.88
CA ALA A 408 -11.80 -3.53 15.58
C ALA A 408 -11.79 -3.80 17.09
N ILE A 409 -10.59 -3.87 17.68
CA ILE A 409 -10.44 -4.07 19.11
C ILE A 409 -9.27 -3.28 19.69
N GLY A 410 -9.50 -2.66 20.83
CA GLY A 410 -8.44 -2.13 21.68
C GLY A 410 -7.99 -3.18 22.69
N ASN A 411 -6.69 -3.22 22.98
CA ASN A 411 -6.19 -4.03 24.09
C ASN A 411 -6.63 -3.45 25.43
N ARG A 412 -7.13 -4.31 26.30
CA ARG A 412 -7.49 -4.00 27.68
C ARG A 412 -6.54 -4.78 28.56
N TYR A 413 -5.83 -4.09 29.46
CA TYR A 413 -5.02 -4.77 30.47
C TYR A 413 -5.96 -5.64 31.33
N GLY A 414 -5.67 -6.94 31.36
CA GLY A 414 -6.26 -7.90 32.29
C GLY A 414 -5.51 -7.92 33.60
#